data_AF-A0A356BUN7-F1
#
_entry.id   AF-A0A356BUN7-F1
#
_cell.length_a   1.000
_cell.length_b   1.000
_cell.length_c   1.000
_cell.angle_alpha   90.00
_cell.angle_beta   90.00
_cell.angle_gamma   90.00
#
_symmetry.space_group_name_H-M   'P 1'
#
loop_
_entity.id
_entity.type
_entity.pdbx_description
1 polymer ?
#
loop_
_entity_poly.entity_id
_entity_poly.type
_entity_poly.pdbx_seq_one_letter_code
_entity_poly.pdbx_strand_id
1 'polypeptide(L)'
;MSKRAKVHFLTAYVEYLLDQGIRSEEYYLGDASRFLRHLLANATSEQVESYICSVHHSQAYRTRLEKTLRKFFIFAHENLSIDTKLVLDRQKEPDQHLVHRKAGRGDTI
;
A
#
# COMPACT_ATOMS: atom_id res chain seq x y z
N MET A 1 21.41 18.68 -8.66
CA MET A 1 20.34 18.43 -7.66
C MET A 1 20.57 17.05 -7.07
N SER A 2 20.90 16.92 -5.78
CA SER A 2 21.07 15.59 -5.17
C SER A 2 19.73 14.86 -5.22
N LYS A 3 19.72 13.59 -5.65
CA LYS A 3 18.52 12.75 -5.62
C LYS A 3 18.11 12.61 -4.16
N ARG A 4 17.12 13.38 -3.71
CA ARG A 4 16.59 13.37 -2.34
C ARG A 4 15.89 12.03 -2.09
N ALA A 5 16.66 10.97 -1.83
CA ALA A 5 16.17 9.61 -1.60
C ALA A 5 15.28 9.45 -0.35
N LYS A 6 15.02 10.53 0.39
CA LYS A 6 14.27 10.55 1.65
C LYS A 6 13.03 11.44 1.64
N VAL A 7 12.71 12.10 0.52
CA VAL A 7 11.52 12.97 0.46
C VAL A 7 10.36 12.17 -0.11
N HIS A 8 9.23 12.18 0.59
CA HIS A 8 7.98 11.56 0.10
C HIS A 8 7.60 12.19 -1.23
N PHE A 9 7.16 11.37 -2.18
CA PHE A 9 6.95 11.76 -3.59
C PHE A 9 6.20 13.09 -3.77
N LEU A 10 5.06 13.26 -3.08
CA LEU A 10 4.26 14.48 -3.18
C LEU A 10 4.94 15.70 -2.54
N THR A 11 5.67 15.51 -1.43
CA THR A 11 6.47 16.58 -0.82
C THR A 11 7.54 17.07 -1.79
N ALA A 12 8.24 16.15 -2.46
CA ALA A 12 9.26 16.51 -3.45
C ALA A 12 8.65 17.25 -4.66
N TYR A 13 7.44 16.88 -5.06
CA TYR A 13 6.74 17.57 -6.15
C TYR A 13 6.31 19.00 -5.75
N VAL A 14 5.79 19.19 -4.53
CA VAL A 14 5.47 20.53 -4.01
C VAL A 14 6.74 21.39 -3.93
N GLU A 15 7.84 20.86 -3.40
CA GLU A 15 9.13 21.56 -3.39
C GLU A 15 9.59 21.94 -4.79
N TYR A 16 9.45 21.04 -5.77
CA TYR A 16 9.75 21.33 -7.17
C TYR A 16 8.90 22.48 -7.72
N LEU A 17 7.59 22.51 -7.46
CA LEU A 17 6.72 23.60 -7.92
C LEU A 17 7.15 24.94 -7.32
N LEU A 18 7.48 24.95 -6.02
CA LEU A 18 7.98 26.16 -5.34
C LEU A 18 9.29 26.65 -5.93
N ASP A 19 10.25 25.75 -6.21
CA ASP A 19 11.53 26.08 -6.83
C ASP A 19 11.36 26.65 -8.25
N GLN A 20 10.28 26.29 -8.96
CA GLN A 20 9.92 26.87 -10.26
C GLN A 20 9.13 28.20 -10.16
N GLY A 21 8.88 28.70 -8.95
CA GLY A 21 8.05 29.89 -8.72
C GLY A 21 6.55 29.66 -8.95
N ILE A 22 6.13 28.40 -9.09
CA ILE A 22 4.73 28.02 -9.30
C ILE A 22 4.03 27.94 -7.94
N ARG A 23 3.11 28.88 -7.71
CA ARG A 23 2.33 28.96 -6.45
C ARG A 23 0.92 28.41 -6.57
N SER A 24 0.47 28.06 -7.78
CA SER A 24 -0.87 27.51 -8.00
C SER A 24 -0.90 26.01 -7.72
N GLU A 25 -0.93 25.67 -6.44
CA GLU A 25 -0.99 24.30 -5.96
C GLU A 25 -2.25 23.57 -6.47
N GLU A 26 -3.39 24.26 -6.53
CA GLU A 26 -4.66 23.66 -6.96
C GLU A 26 -4.65 23.08 -8.37
N TYR A 27 -3.94 23.71 -9.33
CA TYR A 27 -3.84 23.17 -10.68
C TYR A 27 -2.83 22.01 -10.73
N TYR A 28 -1.59 22.27 -10.36
CA TYR A 28 -0.51 21.31 -10.58
C TYR A 28 -0.53 20.13 -9.60
N LEU A 29 -0.74 20.39 -8.30
CA LEU A 29 -0.88 19.32 -7.30
C LEU A 29 -2.26 18.67 -7.42
N GLY A 30 -3.30 19.44 -7.74
CA GLY A 30 -4.64 18.91 -7.97
C GLY A 30 -4.68 17.88 -9.10
N ASP A 31 -4.09 18.19 -10.26
CA ASP A 31 -4.05 17.26 -11.38
C ASP A 31 -3.20 16.02 -11.10
N ALA A 32 -2.04 16.18 -10.46
CA ALA A 32 -1.24 15.04 -10.00
C ALA A 32 -2.02 14.15 -9.01
N SER A 33 -2.75 14.77 -8.07
CA SER A 33 -3.59 14.06 -7.10
C SER A 33 -4.73 13.30 -7.79
N ARG A 34 -5.42 13.91 -8.77
CA ARG A 34 -6.45 13.24 -9.58
C ARG A 34 -5.88 12.04 -10.33
N PHE A 35 -4.69 12.16 -10.91
CA PHE A 35 -4.02 11.06 -11.57
C PHE A 35 -3.66 9.92 -10.60
N LEU A 36 -3.11 10.22 -9.43
CA LEU A 36 -2.82 9.21 -8.41
C LEU A 36 -4.08 8.50 -7.91
N ARG A 37 -5.20 9.24 -7.76
CA ARG A 37 -6.50 8.64 -7.44
C ARG A 37 -6.98 7.70 -8.54
N HIS A 38 -6.82 8.10 -9.80
CA HIS A 38 -7.15 7.25 -10.94
C HIS A 38 -6.30 5.98 -10.94
N LEU A 39 -4.98 6.06 -10.73
CA LEU A 39 -4.12 4.89 -10.63
C LEU A 39 -4.54 3.97 -9.48
N LEU A 40 -4.85 4.54 -8.31
CA LEU A 40 -5.25 3.75 -7.14
C LEU A 40 -6.59 3.04 -7.35
N ALA A 41 -7.56 3.69 -8.00
CA ALA A 41 -8.87 3.12 -8.30
C ALA A 41 -8.80 1.96 -9.31
N ASN A 42 -7.75 1.92 -10.13
CA ASN A 42 -7.57 0.92 -11.18
C ASN A 42 -6.44 -0.09 -10.88
N ALA A 43 -5.81 0.02 -9.71
CA ALA A 43 -4.76 -0.90 -9.30
C ALA A 43 -5.33 -2.30 -9.13
N THR A 44 -4.72 -3.29 -9.77
CA THR A 44 -5.13 -4.68 -9.61
C THR A 44 -4.39 -5.35 -8.46
N SER A 45 -4.97 -6.43 -7.92
CA SER A 45 -4.32 -7.22 -6.87
C SER A 45 -3.00 -7.82 -7.37
N GLU A 46 -2.89 -8.20 -8.65
CA GLU A 46 -1.65 -8.70 -9.25
C GLU A 46 -0.55 -7.63 -9.30
N GLN A 47 -0.90 -6.38 -9.60
CA GLN A 47 0.06 -5.27 -9.62
C GLN A 47 0.58 -4.97 -8.21
N VAL A 48 -0.30 -5.02 -7.21
CA VAL A 48 0.07 -4.83 -5.79
C VAL A 48 0.94 -5.97 -5.29
N GLU A 49 0.60 -7.22 -5.62
CA GLU A 49 1.39 -8.40 -5.25
C GLU A 49 2.78 -8.36 -5.91
N SER A 50 2.81 -8.05 -7.21
CA SER A 50 4.06 -7.83 -7.94
C SER A 50 4.91 -6.74 -7.28
N TYR A 51 4.31 -5.64 -6.83
CA TYR A 51 5.04 -4.60 -6.09
C TYR A 51 5.61 -5.13 -4.76
N ILE A 52 4.83 -5.86 -3.96
CA ILE A 52 5.29 -6.43 -2.67
C ILE A 52 6.44 -7.43 -2.89
N CYS A 53 6.36 -8.23 -3.95
CA CYS A 53 7.32 -9.30 -4.25
C CYS A 53 8.56 -8.83 -5.05
N SER A 54 8.42 -7.78 -5.88
CA SER A 54 9.46 -7.29 -6.81
C SER A 54 10.69 -6.72 -6.13
N VAL A 55 10.54 -6.25 -4.90
CA VAL A 55 11.65 -5.66 -4.18
C VAL A 55 12.43 -6.77 -3.46
N HIS A 56 13.77 -6.71 -3.53
CA HIS A 56 14.69 -7.61 -2.82
C HIS A 56 14.61 -7.39 -1.30
N HIS A 57 13.48 -7.73 -0.72
CA HIS A 57 13.12 -7.49 0.65
C HIS A 57 13.05 -8.81 1.40
N SER A 58 13.53 -8.81 2.64
CA SER A 58 13.35 -9.95 3.54
C SER A 58 11.85 -10.22 3.76
N GLN A 59 11.52 -11.46 4.13
CA GLN A 59 10.13 -11.84 4.41
C GLN A 59 9.46 -10.90 5.43
N ALA A 60 10.20 -10.51 6.48
CA ALA A 60 9.72 -9.59 7.50
C ALA A 60 9.35 -8.21 6.93
N TYR A 61 10.11 -7.70 5.96
CA TYR A 61 9.77 -6.44 5.29
C TYR A 61 8.51 -6.59 4.45
N ARG A 62 8.36 -7.69 3.69
CA ARG A 62 7.17 -7.94 2.86
C ARG A 62 5.90 -7.95 3.70
N THR A 63 5.89 -8.70 4.81
CA THR A 63 4.77 -8.72 5.77
C THR A 63 4.46 -7.34 6.34
N ARG A 64 5.49 -6.55 6.67
CA ARG A 64 5.29 -5.17 7.13
C ARG A 64 4.69 -4.28 6.04
N LEU A 65 5.20 -4.39 4.81
CA LEU A 65 4.72 -3.61 3.66
C LEU A 65 3.26 -3.92 3.36
N GLU A 66 2.90 -5.19 3.31
CA GLU A 66 1.53 -5.66 3.11
C GLU A 66 0.57 -5.06 4.16
N LYS A 67 0.94 -5.15 5.45
CA LYS A 67 0.14 -4.55 6.54
C LYS A 67 -0.03 -3.04 6.40
N THR A 68 1.02 -2.34 5.97
CA THR A 68 0.98 -0.89 5.76
C THR A 68 0.10 -0.53 4.55
N LEU A 69 0.22 -1.25 3.44
CA LEU A 69 -0.61 -1.05 2.25
C LEU A 69 -2.08 -1.33 2.54
N ARG A 70 -2.38 -2.37 3.33
CA ARG A 70 -3.76 -2.66 3.77
C ARG A 70 -4.38 -1.46 4.50
N LYS A 71 -3.66 -0.84 5.43
CA LYS A 71 -4.13 0.38 6.11
C LYS A 71 -4.34 1.54 5.14
N PHE A 72 -3.46 1.68 4.15
CA PHE A 72 -3.58 2.71 3.12
C PHE A 72 -4.81 2.50 2.23
N PHE A 73 -5.11 1.28 1.80
CA PHE A 73 -6.31 0.99 1.00
C PHE A 73 -7.60 1.21 1.80
N ILE A 74 -7.63 0.84 3.09
CA ILE A 74 -8.75 1.16 3.98
C ILE A 74 -8.96 2.67 4.06
N PHE A 75 -7.88 3.43 4.30
CA PHE A 75 -7.94 4.89 4.31
C PHE A 75 -8.49 5.45 2.99
N ALA A 76 -8.00 4.95 1.85
CA ALA A 76 -8.43 5.40 0.53
C ALA A 76 -9.92 5.11 0.27
N HIS A 77 -10.42 3.97 0.71
CA HIS A 77 -11.83 3.63 0.60
C HIS A 77 -12.68 4.53 1.52
N GLU A 78 -12.33 4.65 2.79
CA GLU A 78 -13.14 5.36 3.79
C GLU A 78 -13.12 6.89 3.64
N ASN A 79 -11.96 7.46 3.28
CA ASN A 79 -11.75 8.91 3.33
C ASN A 79 -11.70 9.55 1.94
N LEU A 80 -11.38 8.77 0.91
CA LEU A 80 -11.24 9.29 -0.46
C LEU A 80 -12.31 8.76 -1.41
N SER A 81 -13.19 7.88 -0.93
CA SER A 81 -14.24 7.20 -1.72
C SER A 81 -13.69 6.47 -2.95
N ILE A 82 -12.49 5.92 -2.85
CA ILE A 82 -11.84 5.17 -3.93
C ILE A 82 -12.16 3.68 -3.73
N ASP A 83 -12.77 3.05 -4.72
CA ASP A 83 -13.05 1.61 -4.65
C ASP A 83 -11.74 0.83 -4.75
N THR A 84 -11.32 0.29 -3.61
CA THR A 84 -10.12 -0.55 -3.48
C THR A 84 -10.48 -1.99 -3.11
N LYS A 85 -11.76 -2.39 -3.17
CA LYS A 85 -12.23 -3.71 -2.75
C LYS A 85 -11.58 -4.84 -3.55
N LEU A 86 -11.37 -4.63 -4.85
CA LEU A 86 -10.65 -5.58 -5.72
C LEU A 86 -9.22 -5.86 -5.25
N VAL A 87 -8.58 -4.91 -4.55
CA VAL A 87 -7.25 -5.09 -3.96
C VAL A 87 -7.33 -5.80 -2.61
N LEU A 88 -8.40 -5.57 -1.84
CA LEU A 88 -8.60 -6.13 -0.50
C LEU A 88 -9.13 -7.59 -0.50
N ASP A 89 -9.92 -7.97 -1.50
CA ASP A 89 -10.69 -9.22 -1.50
C ASP A 89 -9.85 -10.50 -1.65
N ARG A 90 -8.61 -10.43 -2.17
CA ARG A 90 -7.71 -11.60 -2.24
C ARG A 90 -6.89 -11.87 -0.97
N GLN A 91 -6.88 -10.97 0.01
CA GLN A 91 -6.08 -11.14 1.25
C GLN A 91 -6.83 -11.84 2.38
N LYS A 92 -7.92 -12.55 2.08
CA LYS A 92 -8.77 -13.20 3.09
C LYS A 92 -9.05 -14.66 2.73
N GLU A 93 -8.06 -15.51 2.90
CA GLU A 93 -8.35 -16.74 3.66
C GLU A 93 -7.94 -16.46 5.11
N PRO A 94 -8.88 -16.37 6.05
CA PRO A 94 -8.50 -16.43 7.45
C PRO A 94 -8.00 -17.86 7.71
N ASP A 95 -6.78 -17.99 8.23
CA ASP A 95 -6.21 -19.24 8.77
C ASP A 95 -7.00 -19.72 10.02
N GLN A 96 -8.31 -19.93 9.89
CA GLN A 96 -9.16 -20.49 10.93
C GLN A 96 -9.02 -22.02 11.03
N HIS A 97 -8.27 -22.66 10.11
CA HIS A 97 -8.06 -24.11 10.11
C HIS A 97 -6.71 -24.58 10.66
N LEU A 98 -5.81 -23.69 11.08
CA LEU A 98 -4.54 -24.07 11.71
C LEU A 98 -4.62 -24.24 13.23
N VAL A 99 -5.76 -23.96 13.85
CA VAL A 99 -6.00 -24.23 15.28
C VAL A 99 -6.81 -25.52 15.38
N HIS A 100 -6.18 -26.58 15.90
CA HIS A 100 -6.69 -27.94 16.15
C HIS A 100 -6.32 -29.02 15.13
N ARG A 101 -5.01 -29.32 15.02
CA ARG A 101 -4.60 -30.72 14.87
C ARG A 101 -3.28 -31.06 15.57
N LYS A 102 -3.44 -31.88 16.61
CA LYS A 102 -2.49 -32.78 17.29
C LYS A 102 -1.48 -32.20 18.28
N ALA A 103 -1.66 -32.58 19.54
CA ALA A 103 -0.63 -33.34 20.24
C ALA A 103 -1.33 -34.34 21.16
N GLY A 104 -1.27 -35.63 20.80
CA GLY A 104 -1.63 -36.71 21.71
C GLY A 104 -0.63 -36.78 22.85
N ARG A 105 -1.11 -37.17 24.02
CA ARG A 105 -0.27 -37.67 25.10
C ARG A 105 -0.94 -38.92 25.64
N GLY A 106 -0.47 -40.07 25.18
CA GLY A 106 -0.51 -41.25 26.03
C GLY A 106 0.48 -41.02 27.17
N ASP A 107 0.06 -41.34 28.38
CA ASP A 107 0.82 -42.17 29.32
C ASP A 107 -0.03 -42.39 30.59
N THR A 108 -0.33 -43.67 30.83
CA THR A 108 -0.28 -44.44 32.08
C THR A 108 -0.75 -43.78 33.39
N ILE A 109 -1.82 -44.31 34.02
CA ILE A 109 -1.79 -45.23 35.19
C ILE A 109 -3.05 -46.11 35.12
#